data_AF-A0A368CNY9-F1
#
_entry.id   AF-A0A368CNY9-F1
#
_cell.length_a   1.000
_cell.length_b   1.000
_cell.length_c   1.000
_cell.angle_alpha   90.00
_cell.angle_beta   90.00
_cell.angle_gamma   90.00
#
_symmetry.space_group_name_H-M   'P 1'
#
loop_
_entity.id
_entity.type
_entity.pdbx_description
1 polymer ?
#
loop_
_entity_poly.entity_id
_entity_poly.type
_entity_poly.pdbx_seq_one_letter_code
_entity_poly.pdbx_strand_id
1 'polypeptide(L)'
;MSSPHPLVHGPDPLKRAQRQQRAALIAVAIGAGVTLGLVGVLVPQQRRQQAVDQSPLMIKPPVMDWLEDAVKGPAEQTALTPAPPSSRKWVSPLLKACPVADPVLQQRLVSMPLQLRRIQADPSNYGERTMVDAHGQRIDPTPAVIVLHETVYSLGSAVNTFTTPHPNDNDQASYHTLVGQKGEIVQVVDPSKRAYGAGHSAFDGRWVFTSKHFSGSINNFALHVSLETPADGMGPGQGHSGYSSAQYDALSRVIADWLVRYHIEPRAVTTHRYVDQGGARSDPRSFDWGELQKRLTALGLVC
;
A
#
# COMPACT_ATOMS: atom_id res chain seq x y z
N MET A 1 15.43 78.30 -9.06
CA MET A 1 14.04 78.47 -8.60
C MET A 1 13.48 77.10 -8.28
N SER A 2 13.01 76.94 -7.05
CA SER A 2 12.08 75.91 -6.52
C SER A 2 12.48 74.43 -6.48
N SER A 3 12.78 73.94 -5.27
CA SER A 3 12.51 72.57 -4.78
C SER A 3 10.98 72.36 -4.61
N PRO A 4 10.38 71.14 -4.48
CA PRO A 4 10.71 70.16 -3.41
C PRO A 4 10.59 68.63 -3.76
N HIS A 5 11.16 67.81 -2.86
CA HIS A 5 10.90 66.36 -2.64
C HIS A 5 9.53 66.11 -1.95
N PRO A 6 9.11 64.87 -1.56
CA PRO A 6 9.43 63.47 -1.96
C PRO A 6 8.12 62.67 -2.22
N LEU A 7 8.16 61.33 -2.38
CA LEU A 7 7.19 60.40 -1.73
C LEU A 7 7.67 58.93 -1.80
N VAL A 8 7.64 58.30 -0.62
CA VAL A 8 7.96 56.90 -0.30
C VAL A 8 6.67 56.10 -0.32
N HIS A 9 6.60 54.98 -1.05
CA HIS A 9 5.47 54.05 -0.98
C HIS A 9 5.69 53.02 0.13
N GLY A 10 4.82 53.05 1.14
CA GLY A 10 4.68 52.03 2.17
C GLY A 10 3.84 50.81 1.72
N PRO A 11 3.81 49.73 2.52
CA PRO A 11 3.17 48.46 2.18
C PRO A 11 1.65 48.46 2.34
N ASP A 12 0.98 47.77 1.41
CA ASP A 12 -0.48 47.68 1.23
C ASP A 12 -1.15 46.68 2.21
N PRO A 13 -2.37 46.97 2.76
CA PRO A 13 -2.89 46.33 3.96
C PRO A 13 -4.03 45.35 3.66
N LEU A 14 -3.75 44.04 3.57
CA LEU A 14 -4.80 43.00 3.58
C LEU A 14 -4.37 41.80 4.43
N LYS A 15 -4.18 42.05 5.73
CA LYS A 15 -4.21 41.05 6.81
C LYS A 15 -5.18 41.52 7.89
N ARG A 16 -6.48 41.25 7.73
CA ARG A 16 -7.45 41.25 8.86
C ARG A 16 -8.80 40.69 8.41
N ALA A 17 -8.95 39.37 8.48
CA ALA A 17 -10.26 38.74 8.48
C ALA A 17 -10.15 37.35 9.11
N GLN A 18 -10.00 37.27 10.43
CA GLN A 18 -10.33 36.05 11.18
C GLN A 18 -10.42 36.38 12.67
N ARG A 19 -11.57 36.90 13.08
CA ARG A 19 -12.07 36.71 14.43
C ARG A 19 -13.59 36.83 14.42
N GLN A 20 -14.23 35.81 14.97
CA GLN A 20 -15.55 35.76 15.61
C GLN A 20 -16.68 34.99 14.90
N GLN A 21 -17.09 33.93 15.64
CA GLN A 21 -18.44 33.37 15.79
C GLN A 21 -18.90 32.45 14.63
N ARG A 22 -19.43 31.24 14.86
CA ARG A 22 -20.37 30.81 15.91
C ARG A 22 -20.19 29.33 16.26
N ALA A 23 -20.36 29.05 17.56
CA ALA A 23 -20.66 27.73 18.09
C ALA A 23 -22.15 27.40 17.89
N ALA A 24 -22.46 26.15 17.57
CA ALA A 24 -23.77 25.50 17.77
C ALA A 24 -23.47 24.02 18.06
N LEU A 25 -23.56 23.60 19.32
CA LEU A 25 -24.73 22.96 19.96
C LEU A 25 -25.05 21.57 19.36
N ILE A 26 -24.52 20.53 20.00
CA ILE A 26 -25.17 19.21 20.06
C ILE A 26 -25.25 18.83 21.55
N ALA A 27 -26.46 18.73 22.05
CA ALA A 27 -26.77 18.26 23.39
C ALA A 27 -27.32 16.82 23.34
N VAL A 28 -26.63 15.95 24.09
CA VAL A 28 -27.12 14.94 25.06
C VAL A 28 -28.27 14.00 24.68
N ALA A 29 -27.98 12.69 24.76
CA ALA A 29 -28.80 11.76 25.56
C ALA A 29 -27.93 10.59 26.08
N ILE A 30 -27.59 10.67 27.37
CA ILE A 30 -27.05 9.60 28.22
C ILE A 30 -28.24 8.82 28.78
N GLY A 31 -28.17 7.49 28.75
CA GLY A 31 -29.06 6.60 29.51
C GLY A 31 -28.25 5.67 30.42
N ALA A 32 -28.13 6.04 31.70
CA ALA A 32 -27.92 5.11 32.82
C ALA A 32 -29.32 4.59 33.24
N GLY A 33 -29.59 3.41 33.81
CA GLY A 33 -28.85 2.34 34.47
C GLY A 33 -29.75 1.73 35.58
N VAL A 34 -29.43 0.51 36.06
CA VAL A 34 -29.68 -0.01 37.45
C VAL A 34 -31.13 -0.54 37.67
N THR A 35 -31.48 -1.75 38.18
CA THR A 35 -30.80 -2.83 38.95
C THR A 35 -31.68 -4.09 39.20
N LEU A 36 -30.97 -5.17 39.63
CA LEU A 36 -31.27 -6.18 40.68
C LEU A 36 -32.32 -7.29 40.50
N GLY A 37 -31.86 -8.53 40.74
CA GLY A 37 -32.69 -9.70 41.07
C GLY A 37 -31.86 -10.98 41.29
N LEU A 38 -31.28 -11.14 42.48
CA LEU A 38 -30.60 -12.34 42.99
C LEU A 38 -31.58 -13.51 43.18
N VAL A 39 -31.22 -14.72 42.73
CA VAL A 39 -31.69 -15.98 43.33
C VAL A 39 -30.54 -16.98 43.32
N GLY A 40 -30.08 -17.36 44.52
CA GLY A 40 -29.14 -18.46 44.73
C GLY A 40 -29.89 -19.78 44.94
N VAL A 41 -29.29 -20.89 44.48
CA VAL A 41 -29.65 -22.24 44.93
C VAL A 41 -28.37 -23.05 45.14
N LEU A 42 -28.40 -23.85 46.20
CA LEU A 42 -27.35 -24.55 46.90
C LEU A 42 -26.61 -25.64 46.09
N VAL A 43 -25.30 -25.76 46.36
CA VAL A 43 -24.48 -26.93 46.06
C VAL A 43 -24.37 -27.80 47.32
N PRO A 44 -24.64 -29.11 47.29
CA PRO A 44 -24.17 -30.02 48.32
C PRO A 44 -22.82 -30.65 47.95
N GLN A 45 -21.90 -30.49 48.89
CA GLN A 45 -20.63 -31.21 49.04
C GLN A 45 -20.90 -32.71 49.27
N GLN A 46 -20.19 -33.59 48.57
CA GLN A 46 -20.05 -34.98 49.03
C GLN A 46 -18.60 -35.44 48.87
N ARG A 47 -17.96 -35.67 50.03
CA ARG A 47 -16.59 -36.15 50.20
C ARG A 47 -16.67 -37.54 50.85
N ARG A 48 -16.24 -38.57 50.13
CA ARG A 48 -15.89 -39.93 50.58
C ARG A 48 -15.25 -40.61 49.37
N GLN A 49 -14.19 -41.39 49.42
CA GLN A 49 -13.27 -41.87 50.44
C GLN A 49 -12.17 -42.58 49.63
N GLN A 50 -10.93 -42.61 50.13
CA GLN A 50 -9.82 -43.34 49.51
C GLN A 50 -10.08 -44.85 49.49
N ALA A 51 -9.65 -45.51 48.41
CA ALA A 51 -9.22 -46.90 48.43
C ALA A 51 -7.97 -47.04 47.54
N VAL A 52 -6.91 -47.56 48.16
CA VAL A 52 -5.66 -47.99 47.54
C VAL A 52 -5.82 -49.49 47.25
N ASP A 53 -5.56 -49.95 46.02
CA ASP A 53 -4.89 -51.23 45.79
C ASP A 53 -4.36 -51.36 44.35
N GLN A 54 -3.48 -52.35 44.18
CA GLN A 54 -2.30 -52.44 43.32
C GLN A 54 -2.50 -52.77 41.82
N SER A 55 -1.51 -52.30 41.04
CA SER A 55 -0.94 -52.68 39.72
C SER A 55 -1.79 -53.46 38.69
N PRO A 56 -1.73 -53.07 37.39
CA PRO A 56 -0.85 -53.81 36.47
C PRO A 56 -0.24 -53.01 35.29
N LEU A 57 0.81 -53.59 34.71
CA LEU A 57 1.34 -53.45 33.34
C LEU A 57 1.61 -52.04 32.75
N MET A 58 2.82 -51.90 32.19
CA MET A 58 3.22 -50.78 31.31
C MET A 58 2.20 -50.55 30.19
N ILE A 59 1.36 -49.53 30.37
CA ILE A 59 0.59 -48.88 29.32
C ILE A 59 1.36 -47.61 28.97
N LYS A 60 1.72 -47.44 27.68
CA LYS A 60 2.34 -46.20 27.18
C LYS A 60 1.49 -45.00 27.61
N PRO A 61 2.08 -43.91 28.14
CA PRO A 61 1.29 -42.75 28.55
C PRO A 61 0.50 -42.18 27.36
N PRO A 62 -0.78 -41.80 27.52
CA PRO A 62 -1.64 -41.27 26.46
C PRO A 62 -1.21 -39.87 25.96
N VAL A 63 -0.08 -39.37 26.44
CA VAL A 63 0.46 -38.06 26.12
C VAL A 63 1.17 -38.05 24.75
N MET A 64 1.59 -39.22 24.24
CA MET A 64 2.17 -39.32 22.88
C MET A 64 1.11 -39.48 21.79
N ASP A 65 -0.03 -40.12 22.07
CA ASP A 65 -1.17 -40.14 21.14
C ASP A 65 -1.78 -38.74 20.99
N TRP A 66 -1.80 -37.94 22.06
CA TRP A 66 -2.18 -36.52 21.97
C TRP A 66 -1.22 -35.67 21.12
N LEU A 67 0.07 -36.01 21.06
CA LEU A 67 0.99 -35.31 20.15
C LEU A 67 0.77 -35.75 18.70
N GLU A 68 0.47 -37.02 18.46
CA GLU A 68 0.16 -37.52 17.12
C GLU A 68 -1.22 -37.08 16.61
N ASP A 69 -2.22 -36.97 17.49
CA ASP A 69 -3.55 -36.41 17.20
C ASP A 69 -3.56 -34.88 17.19
N ALA A 70 -2.64 -34.19 17.86
CA ALA A 70 -2.41 -32.76 17.65
C ALA A 70 -1.69 -32.47 16.32
N VAL A 71 -0.94 -33.45 15.79
CA VAL A 71 -0.39 -33.42 14.43
C VAL A 71 -1.44 -33.89 13.39
N LYS A 72 -2.45 -34.64 13.81
CA LYS A 72 -3.57 -35.15 12.99
C LYS A 72 -4.93 -34.66 13.48
N GLY A 73 -5.01 -33.41 13.93
CA GLY A 73 -6.31 -32.77 14.13
C GLY A 73 -7.10 -32.90 12.82
N PRO A 74 -8.45 -32.97 12.85
CA PRO A 74 -9.21 -32.95 11.61
C PRO A 74 -8.69 -31.73 10.86
N ALA A 75 -8.12 -31.95 9.68
CA ALA A 75 -7.61 -30.89 8.84
C ALA A 75 -8.73 -29.85 8.81
N GLU A 76 -8.56 -28.78 9.57
CA GLU A 76 -9.43 -27.62 9.55
C GLU A 76 -9.36 -27.27 8.07
N GLN A 77 -10.41 -27.64 7.33
CA GLN A 77 -10.40 -27.65 5.88
C GLN A 77 -9.85 -26.31 5.50
N THR A 78 -8.59 -26.27 5.03
CA THR A 78 -7.88 -25.02 4.74
C THR A 78 -8.81 -24.31 3.80
N ALA A 79 -9.56 -23.32 4.33
CA ALA A 79 -10.63 -22.71 3.59
C ALA A 79 -9.90 -22.02 2.45
N LEU A 80 -9.99 -22.60 1.25
CA LEU A 80 -9.23 -22.11 0.12
C LEU A 80 -9.53 -20.63 0.00
N THR A 81 -8.47 -19.81 -0.04
CA THR A 81 -8.60 -18.37 -0.23
C THR A 81 -9.55 -18.14 -1.39
N PRO A 82 -10.65 -17.40 -1.20
CA PRO A 82 -11.64 -17.23 -2.26
C PRO A 82 -10.96 -16.63 -3.48
N ALA A 83 -11.34 -17.09 -4.68
CA ALA A 83 -10.81 -16.50 -5.90
C ALA A 83 -11.28 -15.03 -6.02
N PRO A 84 -10.45 -14.13 -6.58
CA PRO A 84 -10.91 -12.78 -6.88
C PRO A 84 -12.04 -12.81 -7.92
N PRO A 85 -12.88 -11.76 -7.96
CA PRO A 85 -13.84 -11.59 -9.05
C PRO A 85 -13.17 -11.67 -10.41
N SER A 86 -13.88 -12.20 -11.40
CA SER A 86 -13.38 -12.24 -12.78
C SER A 86 -13.13 -10.81 -13.28
N SER A 87 -11.88 -10.51 -13.61
CA SER A 87 -11.47 -9.22 -14.16
C SER A 87 -11.01 -9.36 -15.61
N ARG A 88 -10.99 -8.24 -16.35
CA ARG A 88 -10.46 -8.22 -17.72
C ARG A 88 -8.98 -8.59 -17.69
N LYS A 89 -8.55 -9.51 -18.56
CA LYS A 89 -7.13 -9.90 -18.70
C LYS A 89 -6.23 -8.69 -18.98
N TRP A 90 -5.11 -8.60 -18.25
CA TRP A 90 -4.12 -7.54 -18.45
C TRP A 90 -3.37 -7.77 -19.75
N VAL A 91 -3.20 -6.71 -20.54
CA VAL A 91 -2.32 -6.69 -21.71
C VAL A 91 -1.42 -5.48 -21.56
N SER A 92 -0.16 -5.71 -21.17
CA SER A 92 0.79 -4.64 -20.89
C SER A 92 1.04 -3.77 -22.13
N PRO A 93 0.84 -2.44 -22.03
CA PRO A 93 1.18 -1.52 -23.11
C PRO A 93 2.67 -1.51 -23.44
N LEU A 94 3.55 -1.89 -22.50
CA LEU A 94 5.00 -1.93 -22.69
C LEU A 94 5.43 -2.93 -23.77
N LEU A 95 4.64 -3.97 -24.03
CA LEU A 95 5.01 -5.04 -24.96
C LEU A 95 4.31 -4.93 -26.33
N LYS A 96 3.57 -3.84 -26.58
CA LYS A 96 2.79 -3.68 -27.82
C LYS A 96 3.63 -3.42 -29.06
N ALA A 97 4.81 -2.84 -28.87
CA ALA A 97 5.70 -2.43 -29.94
C ALA A 97 7.15 -2.49 -29.45
N CYS A 98 8.09 -2.56 -30.38
CA CYS A 98 9.51 -2.51 -30.07
C CYS A 98 10.14 -1.33 -30.82
N PRO A 99 10.13 -0.13 -30.22
CA PRO A 99 10.80 1.01 -30.83
C PRO A 99 12.30 0.74 -30.93
N VAL A 100 12.96 1.34 -31.93
CA VAL A 100 14.43 1.29 -32.00
C VAL A 100 14.99 2.08 -30.81
N ALA A 101 15.95 1.49 -30.10
CA ALA A 101 16.61 2.15 -28.98
C ALA A 101 17.34 3.42 -29.46
N ASP A 102 17.06 4.54 -28.82
CA ASP A 102 17.77 5.81 -29.05
C ASP A 102 19.12 5.77 -28.30
N PRO A 103 20.28 5.81 -29.00
CA PRO A 103 21.59 5.74 -28.36
C PRO A 103 21.86 6.90 -27.39
N VAL A 104 21.33 8.09 -27.66
CA VAL A 104 21.50 9.26 -26.79
C VAL A 104 20.71 9.07 -25.50
N LEU A 105 19.46 8.60 -25.62
CA LEU A 105 18.63 8.26 -24.47
C LEU A 105 19.26 7.14 -23.64
N GLN A 106 19.75 6.09 -24.29
CA GLN A 106 20.42 4.96 -23.64
C GLN A 106 21.64 5.44 -22.85
N GLN A 107 22.54 6.21 -23.48
CA GLN A 107 23.73 6.73 -22.81
C GLN A 107 23.36 7.58 -21.59
N ARG A 108 22.33 8.42 -21.72
CA ARG A 108 21.82 9.28 -20.63
C ARG A 108 21.26 8.46 -19.46
N LEU A 109 20.44 7.44 -19.74
CA LEU A 109 19.82 6.63 -18.68
C LEU A 109 20.82 5.67 -18.01
N VAL A 110 21.75 5.09 -18.77
CA VAL A 110 22.80 4.22 -18.21
C VAL A 110 23.75 5.00 -17.31
N SER A 111 24.08 6.25 -17.69
CA SER A 111 24.90 7.14 -16.86
C SER A 111 24.15 7.78 -15.71
N MET A 112 22.82 7.67 -15.65
CA MET A 112 22.00 8.21 -14.56
C MET A 112 22.06 7.27 -13.34
N PRO A 113 22.70 7.69 -12.23
CA PRO A 113 22.71 6.91 -11.00
C PRO A 113 21.31 6.86 -10.39
N LEU A 114 20.94 5.72 -9.80
CA LEU A 114 19.73 5.59 -9.00
C LEU A 114 19.95 6.23 -7.63
N GLN A 115 19.80 7.55 -7.54
CA GLN A 115 19.97 8.31 -6.30
C GLN A 115 18.68 8.32 -5.48
N LEU A 116 18.61 7.42 -4.51
CA LEU A 116 17.46 7.29 -3.62
C LEU A 116 17.62 8.20 -2.40
N ARG A 117 16.76 9.22 -2.28
CA ARG A 117 16.56 9.91 -1.00
C ARG A 117 15.68 9.04 -0.13
N ARG A 118 16.24 8.45 0.93
CA ARG A 118 15.48 7.62 1.86
C ARG A 118 14.81 8.47 2.92
N ILE A 119 13.55 8.17 3.18
CA ILE A 119 12.82 8.62 4.36
C ILE A 119 12.23 7.39 5.05
N GLN A 120 11.71 7.58 6.26
CA GLN A 120 11.03 6.53 6.99
C GLN A 120 9.54 6.86 7.08
N ALA A 121 8.70 6.04 6.44
CA ALA A 121 7.27 6.06 6.69
C ALA A 121 6.97 5.79 8.17
N ASP A 122 5.87 6.32 8.67
CA ASP A 122 5.38 5.95 10.00
C ASP A 122 5.07 4.44 10.02
N PRO A 123 5.41 3.71 11.10
CA PRO A 123 5.12 2.27 11.23
C PRO A 123 3.66 1.89 11.06
N SER A 124 2.69 2.80 11.26
CA SER A 124 1.28 2.51 10.97
C SER A 124 0.99 2.36 9.47
N ASN A 125 1.85 2.88 8.60
CA ASN A 125 1.57 3.00 7.16
C ASN A 125 2.15 1.86 6.32
N TYR A 126 2.75 0.84 6.92
CA TYR A 126 3.25 -0.34 6.22
C TYR A 126 3.23 -1.56 7.15
N GLY A 127 3.45 -2.75 6.60
CA GLY A 127 3.50 -3.98 7.38
C GLY A 127 4.54 -4.96 6.85
N GLU A 128 4.61 -6.12 7.49
CA GLU A 128 5.41 -7.23 6.99
C GLU A 128 4.73 -7.90 5.79
N ARG A 129 5.54 -8.42 4.87
CA ARG A 129 5.06 -9.36 3.86
C ARG A 129 4.85 -10.72 4.54
N THR A 130 3.69 -11.35 4.34
CA THR A 130 3.35 -12.62 4.98
C THR A 130 3.54 -13.79 4.02
N MET A 131 3.97 -14.94 4.54
CA MET A 131 4.08 -16.21 3.79
C MET A 131 2.83 -17.09 3.94
N VAL A 132 1.92 -16.69 4.83
CA VAL A 132 0.64 -17.33 5.09
C VAL A 132 -0.40 -16.23 5.13
N ASP A 133 -1.51 -16.43 4.42
CA ASP A 133 -2.63 -15.49 4.44
C ASP A 133 -3.57 -15.74 5.63
N ALA A 134 -4.61 -14.90 5.78
CA ALA A 134 -5.57 -14.97 6.88
C ALA A 134 -6.48 -16.22 6.84
N HIS A 135 -6.43 -17.00 5.76
CA HIS A 135 -7.14 -18.26 5.59
C HIS A 135 -6.23 -19.48 5.81
N GLY A 136 -4.95 -19.26 6.13
CA GLY A 136 -3.97 -20.34 6.34
C GLY A 136 -3.31 -20.83 5.05
N GLN A 137 -3.57 -20.19 3.91
CA GLN A 137 -2.97 -20.56 2.63
C GLN A 137 -1.52 -20.06 2.57
N ARG A 138 -0.59 -20.95 2.19
CA ARG A 138 0.79 -20.55 1.87
C ARG A 138 0.82 -19.70 0.61
N ILE A 139 1.58 -18.62 0.66
CA ILE A 139 1.73 -17.64 -0.40
C ILE A 139 3.21 -17.26 -0.56
N ASP A 140 3.59 -16.88 -1.78
CA ASP A 140 4.90 -16.30 -2.06
C ASP A 140 4.83 -14.76 -1.89
N PRO A 141 5.53 -14.19 -0.90
CA PRO A 141 5.57 -12.74 -0.69
C PRO A 141 6.50 -12.00 -1.64
N THR A 142 7.28 -12.71 -2.46
CA THR A 142 8.26 -12.11 -3.37
C THR A 142 7.57 -11.10 -4.29
N PRO A 143 8.10 -9.87 -4.42
CA PRO A 143 7.57 -8.89 -5.35
C PRO A 143 7.40 -9.45 -6.76
N ALA A 144 6.18 -9.37 -7.29
CA ALA A 144 5.81 -9.95 -8.58
C ALA A 144 5.04 -8.98 -9.49
N VAL A 145 4.64 -7.81 -8.97
CA VAL A 145 3.88 -6.79 -9.72
C VAL A 145 4.35 -5.39 -9.32
N ILE A 146 4.46 -4.49 -10.29
CA ILE A 146 4.76 -3.07 -10.07
C ILE A 146 3.50 -2.28 -10.39
N VAL A 147 2.99 -1.53 -9.42
CA VAL A 147 1.79 -0.70 -9.56
C VAL A 147 2.21 0.76 -9.63
N LEU A 148 1.82 1.39 -10.73
CA LEU A 148 1.97 2.82 -10.95
C LEU A 148 0.82 3.57 -10.27
N HIS A 149 1.18 4.65 -9.60
CA HIS A 149 0.29 5.56 -8.89
C HIS A 149 0.58 7.01 -9.28
N GLU A 150 -0.28 7.91 -8.85
CA GLU A 150 0.03 9.33 -8.75
C GLU A 150 -0.31 9.88 -7.35
N THR A 151 0.32 10.98 -6.96
CA THR A 151 0.15 11.56 -5.62
C THR A 151 -1.13 12.37 -5.46
N VAL A 152 -1.80 12.75 -6.57
CA VAL A 152 -2.94 13.70 -6.65
C VAL A 152 -2.61 15.13 -6.21
N TYR A 153 -1.54 15.31 -5.43
CA TYR A 153 -1.01 16.57 -4.91
C TYR A 153 0.52 16.61 -5.06
N SER A 154 1.20 17.51 -4.34
CA SER A 154 2.66 17.60 -4.37
C SER A 154 3.36 16.40 -3.73
N LEU A 155 4.65 16.24 -4.05
CA LEU A 155 5.54 15.27 -3.44
C LEU A 155 5.61 15.46 -1.91
N GLY A 156 5.66 16.70 -1.46
CA GLY A 156 5.67 17.05 -0.04
C GLY A 156 4.39 16.62 0.69
N SER A 157 3.24 16.74 0.04
CA SER A 157 1.95 16.26 0.58
C SER A 157 1.98 14.75 0.81
N ALA A 158 2.41 13.99 -0.20
CA ALA A 158 2.52 12.53 -0.10
C ALA A 158 3.52 12.10 0.98
N VAL A 159 4.69 12.74 1.06
CA VAL A 159 5.66 12.51 2.12
C VAL A 159 5.03 12.75 3.49
N ASN A 160 4.37 13.89 3.68
CA ASN A 160 3.73 14.22 4.95
C ASN A 160 2.67 13.19 5.35
N THR A 161 1.83 12.75 4.42
CA THR A 161 0.85 11.69 4.67
C THR A 161 1.55 10.41 5.14
N PHE A 162 2.56 9.93 4.42
CA PHE A 162 3.20 8.65 4.75
C PHE A 162 4.03 8.68 6.03
N THR A 163 4.47 9.85 6.48
CA THR A 163 5.17 10.03 7.76
C THR A 163 4.25 10.39 8.92
N THR A 164 2.96 10.58 8.67
CA THR A 164 1.97 10.85 9.73
C THR A 164 1.44 9.54 10.30
N PRO A 165 1.36 9.38 11.64
CA PRO A 165 0.72 8.23 12.26
C PRO A 165 -0.78 8.16 11.94
N HIS A 166 -1.24 6.98 11.52
CA HIS A 166 -2.64 6.69 11.21
C HIS A 166 -3.14 5.52 12.08
N PRO A 167 -3.74 5.82 13.24
CA PRO A 167 -4.24 4.79 14.17
C PRO A 167 -5.47 4.05 13.63
N ASN A 168 -6.20 4.64 12.68
CA ASN A 168 -7.29 3.96 11.99
C ASN A 168 -6.76 3.32 10.71
N ASP A 169 -7.00 2.02 10.54
CA ASP A 169 -6.52 1.27 9.38
C ASP A 169 -7.03 1.83 8.03
N ASN A 170 -8.21 2.44 8.02
CA ASN A 170 -8.79 3.06 6.81
C ASN A 170 -8.02 4.30 6.32
N ASP A 171 -7.24 4.93 7.20
CA ASP A 171 -6.44 6.13 6.88
C ASP A 171 -5.00 5.77 6.47
N GLN A 172 -4.59 4.51 6.66
CA GLN A 172 -3.23 4.07 6.38
C GLN A 172 -3.00 3.92 4.87
N ALA A 173 -1.93 4.54 4.39
CA ALA A 173 -1.52 4.44 3.00
C ALA A 173 -0.01 4.63 2.88
N SER A 174 0.61 3.97 1.91
CA SER A 174 2.01 4.22 1.56
C SER A 174 2.38 3.66 0.20
N TYR A 175 3.49 4.17 -0.34
CA TYR A 175 4.15 3.63 -1.51
C TYR A 175 5.61 3.31 -1.19
N HIS A 176 6.23 2.48 -2.01
CA HIS A 176 7.66 2.17 -1.84
C HIS A 176 8.53 3.32 -2.34
N THR A 177 8.12 3.98 -3.42
CA THR A 177 8.89 5.06 -4.04
C THR A 177 8.01 6.17 -4.59
N LEU A 178 8.46 7.42 -4.46
CA LEU A 178 7.87 8.60 -5.07
C LEU A 178 8.85 9.23 -6.05
N VAL A 179 8.34 9.72 -7.18
CA VAL A 179 9.11 10.42 -8.20
C VAL A 179 8.59 11.85 -8.34
N GLY A 180 9.41 12.82 -7.93
CA GLY A 180 9.11 14.25 -8.01
C GLY A 180 9.14 14.80 -9.44
N GLN A 181 8.53 15.96 -9.66
CA GLN A 181 8.41 16.59 -10.98
C GLN A 181 9.76 16.84 -11.67
N LYS A 182 10.87 16.98 -10.91
CA LYS A 182 12.22 17.20 -11.45
C LYS A 182 13.06 15.92 -11.48
N GLY A 183 12.44 14.76 -11.30
CA GLY A 183 13.11 13.46 -11.29
C GLY A 183 13.72 13.08 -9.94
N GLU A 184 13.33 13.75 -8.84
CA GLU A 184 13.72 13.35 -7.50
C GLU A 184 13.16 11.97 -7.18
N ILE A 185 13.97 11.05 -6.66
CA ILE A 185 13.52 9.71 -6.28
C ILE A 185 13.56 9.58 -4.76
N VAL A 186 12.39 9.37 -4.16
CA VAL A 186 12.23 9.25 -2.70
C VAL A 186 11.79 7.83 -2.37
N GLN A 187 12.65 7.05 -1.71
CA GLN A 187 12.26 5.76 -1.15
C GLN A 187 11.60 5.98 0.22
N VAL A 188 10.36 5.51 0.37
CA VAL A 188 9.52 5.77 1.56
C VAL A 188 9.33 4.51 2.40
N VAL A 189 9.01 3.39 1.75
CA VAL A 189 8.91 2.07 2.37
C VAL A 189 9.98 1.16 1.76
N ASP A 190 10.68 0.39 2.60
CA ASP A 190 11.64 -0.60 2.13
C ASP A 190 10.91 -1.66 1.26
N PRO A 191 11.40 -2.00 0.05
CA PRO A 191 10.80 -3.03 -0.80
C PRO A 191 10.59 -4.41 -0.14
N SER A 192 11.35 -4.74 0.91
CA SER A 192 11.15 -5.97 1.71
C SER A 192 9.87 -5.93 2.56
N LYS A 193 9.31 -4.73 2.81
CA LYS A 193 8.07 -4.52 3.53
C LYS A 193 6.88 -4.44 2.57
N ARG A 194 5.69 -4.54 3.14
CA ARG A 194 4.40 -4.39 2.48
C ARG A 194 3.92 -2.95 2.64
N ALA A 195 4.07 -2.13 1.59
CA ALA A 195 3.40 -0.84 1.53
C ALA A 195 1.87 -0.99 1.28
N TYR A 196 1.09 0.01 1.68
CA TYR A 196 -0.37 -0.01 1.62
C TYR A 196 -0.87 0.84 0.45
N GLY A 197 -0.56 0.39 -0.78
CA GLY A 197 -0.77 1.21 -1.98
C GLY A 197 -2.01 0.84 -2.81
N ALA A 198 -2.46 -0.41 -2.81
CA ALA A 198 -3.47 -0.88 -3.77
C ALA A 198 -4.86 -1.18 -3.18
N GLY A 199 -5.03 -1.16 -1.86
CA GLY A 199 -6.32 -1.47 -1.21
C GLY A 199 -6.95 -2.78 -1.72
N HIS A 200 -8.27 -2.75 -1.95
CA HIS A 200 -9.02 -3.87 -2.54
C HIS A 200 -8.62 -4.10 -4.01
N SER A 201 -7.78 -5.11 -4.25
CA SER A 201 -7.09 -5.25 -5.53
C SER A 201 -6.78 -6.70 -5.89
N ALA A 202 -6.69 -6.97 -7.18
CA ALA A 202 -6.26 -8.24 -7.73
C ALA A 202 -5.45 -8.03 -9.01
N PHE A 203 -4.52 -8.95 -9.29
CA PHE A 203 -3.74 -8.95 -10.53
C PHE A 203 -3.51 -10.38 -10.99
N ASP A 204 -3.84 -10.67 -12.25
CA ASP A 204 -3.67 -12.00 -12.87
C ASP A 204 -4.28 -13.14 -12.03
N GLY A 205 -5.51 -12.92 -11.53
CA GLY A 205 -6.23 -13.89 -10.70
C GLY A 205 -5.68 -14.05 -9.27
N ARG A 206 -4.73 -13.22 -8.84
CA ARG A 206 -4.09 -13.29 -7.53
C ARG A 206 -4.43 -12.09 -6.65
N TRP A 207 -4.64 -12.38 -5.37
CA TRP A 207 -4.75 -11.43 -4.26
C TRP A 207 -4.38 -12.16 -2.96
N VAL A 208 -4.21 -11.43 -1.86
CA VAL A 208 -3.89 -11.97 -0.54
C VAL A 208 -4.77 -11.32 0.51
N PHE A 209 -5.28 -12.13 1.45
CA PHE A 209 -5.96 -11.65 2.65
C PHE A 209 -4.95 -11.56 3.79
N THR A 210 -4.59 -10.36 4.20
CA THR A 210 -3.63 -10.16 5.30
C THR A 210 -4.34 -10.11 6.66
N SER A 211 -5.66 -10.02 6.66
CA SER A 211 -6.57 -10.05 7.80
C SER A 211 -7.93 -10.56 7.33
N LYS A 212 -8.71 -11.16 8.24
CA LYS A 212 -10.10 -11.56 7.96
C LYS A 212 -11.07 -10.36 7.89
N HIS A 213 -10.61 -9.17 8.30
CA HIS A 213 -11.42 -7.94 8.30
C HIS A 213 -11.28 -7.11 7.03
N PHE A 214 -10.26 -7.37 6.22
CA PHE A 214 -10.00 -6.63 4.99
C PHE A 214 -10.27 -7.49 3.77
N SER A 215 -10.59 -6.83 2.67
CA SER A 215 -10.74 -7.48 1.38
C SER A 215 -9.37 -7.88 0.82
N GLY A 216 -9.37 -8.81 -0.14
CA GLY A 216 -8.14 -9.26 -0.80
C GLY A 216 -7.41 -8.10 -1.49
N SER A 217 -6.08 -8.15 -1.39
CA SER A 217 -5.17 -7.11 -1.89
C SER A 217 -3.91 -7.70 -2.51
N ILE A 218 -3.32 -7.01 -3.48
CA ILE A 218 -2.02 -7.37 -4.04
C ILE A 218 -0.83 -6.83 -3.23
N ASN A 219 -1.07 -5.98 -2.22
CA ASN A 219 -0.02 -5.28 -1.47
C ASN A 219 1.11 -6.22 -1.01
N ASN A 220 0.78 -7.45 -0.60
CA ASN A 220 1.74 -8.43 -0.09
C ASN A 220 2.83 -8.86 -1.09
N PHE A 221 2.58 -8.73 -2.39
CA PHE A 221 3.51 -9.08 -3.46
C PHE A 221 3.69 -7.95 -4.50
N ALA A 222 3.21 -6.74 -4.18
CA ALA A 222 3.33 -5.57 -5.04
C ALA A 222 4.48 -4.66 -4.62
N LEU A 223 5.05 -3.95 -5.59
CA LEU A 223 5.82 -2.73 -5.40
C LEU A 223 5.01 -1.55 -5.93
N HIS A 224 5.17 -0.39 -5.31
CA HIS A 224 4.33 0.78 -5.57
C HIS A 224 5.23 1.98 -5.82
N VAL A 225 5.09 2.56 -7.01
CA VAL A 225 5.77 3.81 -7.38
C VAL A 225 4.75 4.85 -7.78
N SER A 226 4.86 6.05 -7.20
CA SER A 226 3.96 7.15 -7.49
C SER A 226 4.70 8.31 -8.16
N LEU A 227 4.08 8.88 -9.17
CA LEU A 227 4.53 10.13 -9.79
C LEU A 227 3.90 11.33 -9.07
N GLU A 228 4.68 12.37 -8.83
CA GLU A 228 4.15 13.65 -8.39
C GLU A 228 3.23 14.24 -9.46
N THR A 229 1.99 14.54 -9.08
CA THR A 229 1.01 15.16 -9.97
C THR A 229 1.46 16.59 -10.34
N PRO A 230 1.40 16.98 -11.63
CA PRO A 230 1.72 18.35 -12.05
C PRO A 230 0.72 19.36 -11.45
N ALA A 231 1.12 20.64 -11.41
CA ALA A 231 0.32 21.69 -10.77
C ALA A 231 -1.10 21.83 -11.35
N ASP A 232 -1.27 21.62 -12.65
CA ASP A 232 -2.57 21.66 -13.34
C ASP A 232 -3.43 20.41 -13.13
N GLY A 233 -2.90 19.38 -12.47
CA GLY A 233 -3.59 18.13 -12.15
C GLY A 233 -3.97 17.94 -10.70
N MET A 234 -3.67 18.90 -9.82
CA MET A 234 -3.91 18.74 -8.40
C MET A 234 -5.40 18.63 -8.06
N GLY A 235 -5.76 17.65 -7.24
CA GLY A 235 -7.16 17.38 -6.85
C GLY A 235 -7.91 16.40 -7.77
N PRO A 236 -9.25 16.35 -7.72
CA PRO A 236 -10.06 15.24 -8.23
C PRO A 236 -10.34 15.28 -9.74
N GLY A 237 -9.59 16.07 -10.52
CA GLY A 237 -9.76 16.18 -11.97
C GLY A 237 -9.62 14.84 -12.71
N GLN A 238 -10.13 14.75 -13.94
CA GLN A 238 -10.05 13.52 -14.74
C GLN A 238 -8.71 13.36 -15.49
N GLY A 239 -7.90 14.42 -15.58
CA GLY A 239 -6.63 14.43 -16.29
C GLY A 239 -5.83 15.70 -16.03
N HIS A 240 -4.63 15.74 -16.59
CA HIS A 240 -3.68 16.87 -16.51
C HIS A 240 -2.70 16.86 -17.69
N SER A 241 -1.84 17.88 -17.78
CA SER A 241 -0.83 18.07 -18.83
C SER A 241 0.09 16.87 -19.07
N GLY A 242 0.32 16.06 -18.05
CA GLY A 242 1.11 14.83 -18.12
C GLY A 242 2.32 14.91 -17.20
N TYR A 243 3.23 13.95 -17.34
CA TYR A 243 4.43 13.87 -16.51
C TYR A 243 5.66 14.36 -17.27
N SER A 244 6.62 14.94 -16.56
CA SER A 244 7.83 15.50 -17.16
C SER A 244 8.76 14.41 -17.70
N SER A 245 9.66 14.76 -18.63
CA SER A 245 10.70 13.83 -19.09
C SER A 245 11.59 13.35 -17.94
N ALA A 246 11.89 14.23 -16.98
CA ALA A 246 12.67 13.87 -15.79
C ALA A 246 11.94 12.86 -14.90
N GLN A 247 10.61 12.95 -14.78
CA GLN A 247 9.80 11.94 -14.10
C GLN A 247 9.88 10.59 -14.80
N TYR A 248 9.73 10.55 -16.12
CA TYR A 248 9.84 9.29 -16.86
C TYR A 248 11.25 8.69 -16.80
N ASP A 249 12.29 9.51 -16.86
CA ASP A 249 13.67 9.05 -16.70
C ASP A 249 13.86 8.40 -15.33
N ALA A 250 13.52 9.12 -14.25
CA ALA A 250 13.60 8.62 -12.89
C ALA A 250 12.74 7.36 -12.65
N LEU A 251 11.49 7.37 -13.13
CA LEU A 251 10.59 6.23 -13.07
C LEU A 251 11.19 5.00 -13.77
N SER A 252 11.79 5.17 -14.95
CA SER A 252 12.41 4.07 -15.68
C SER A 252 13.57 3.46 -14.92
N ARG A 253 14.36 4.26 -14.18
CA ARG A 253 15.45 3.76 -13.32
C ARG A 253 14.91 2.97 -12.12
N VAL A 254 13.83 3.44 -11.49
CA VAL A 254 13.16 2.71 -10.39
C VAL A 254 12.61 1.38 -10.88
N ILE A 255 11.86 1.38 -11.98
CA ILE A 255 11.28 0.18 -12.56
C ILE A 255 12.38 -0.78 -13.00
N ALA A 256 13.43 -0.30 -13.67
CA ALA A 256 14.57 -1.12 -14.08
C ALA A 256 15.22 -1.87 -12.92
N ASP A 257 15.48 -1.17 -11.81
CA ASP A 257 16.01 -1.78 -10.60
C ASP A 257 15.09 -2.89 -10.08
N TRP A 258 13.78 -2.67 -10.04
CA TRP A 258 12.82 -3.67 -9.55
C TRP A 258 12.64 -4.86 -10.49
N LEU A 259 12.60 -4.64 -11.81
CA LEU A 259 12.53 -5.70 -12.81
C LEU A 259 13.74 -6.64 -12.67
N VAL A 260 14.94 -6.08 -12.53
CA VAL A 260 16.18 -6.87 -12.40
C VAL A 260 16.28 -7.52 -11.02
N ARG A 261 16.11 -6.75 -9.94
CA ARG A 261 16.33 -7.23 -8.56
C ARG A 261 15.34 -8.31 -8.13
N TYR A 262 14.09 -8.21 -8.58
CA TYR A 262 13.02 -9.12 -8.17
C TYR A 262 12.56 -10.05 -9.29
N HIS A 263 13.25 -10.04 -10.44
CA HIS A 263 12.88 -10.83 -11.61
C HIS A 263 11.41 -10.62 -12.02
N ILE A 264 10.93 -9.38 -11.89
CA ILE A 264 9.56 -9.02 -12.29
C ILE A 264 9.54 -8.89 -13.81
N GLU A 265 8.62 -9.60 -14.44
CA GLU A 265 8.40 -9.51 -15.88
C GLU A 265 7.86 -8.12 -16.26
N PRO A 266 8.29 -7.48 -17.36
CA PRO A 266 7.76 -6.19 -17.78
C PRO A 266 6.24 -6.18 -18.02
N ARG A 267 5.64 -7.35 -18.32
CA ARG A 267 4.18 -7.48 -18.41
C ARG A 267 3.46 -7.22 -17.08
N ALA A 268 4.14 -7.33 -15.95
CA ALA A 268 3.61 -7.13 -14.61
C ALA A 268 3.79 -5.69 -14.09
N VAL A 269 4.15 -4.74 -14.96
CA VAL A 269 3.98 -3.31 -14.68
C VAL A 269 2.55 -2.91 -15.05
N THR A 270 1.81 -2.36 -14.11
CA THR A 270 0.38 -2.04 -14.26
C THR A 270 0.01 -0.75 -13.53
N THR A 271 -1.25 -0.33 -13.59
CA THR A 271 -1.77 0.87 -12.91
C THR A 271 -2.66 0.51 -11.74
N HIS A 272 -2.79 1.43 -10.78
CA HIS A 272 -3.75 1.29 -9.69
C HIS A 272 -5.18 1.09 -10.19
N ARG A 273 -5.59 1.90 -11.18
CA ARG A 273 -6.88 1.76 -11.87
C ARG A 273 -7.16 0.35 -12.41
N TYR A 274 -6.15 -0.35 -12.89
CA TYR A 274 -6.35 -1.68 -13.45
C TYR A 274 -6.54 -2.76 -12.38
N VAL A 275 -5.76 -2.68 -11.29
CA VAL A 275 -5.79 -3.69 -10.22
C VAL A 275 -6.97 -3.50 -9.27
N ASP A 276 -7.51 -2.29 -9.19
CA ASP A 276 -8.63 -1.93 -8.33
C ASP A 276 -9.88 -2.74 -8.64
N GLN A 277 -10.37 -3.47 -7.64
CA GLN A 277 -11.60 -4.25 -7.73
C GLN A 277 -12.84 -3.43 -7.36
N GLY A 278 -12.67 -2.27 -6.73
CA GLY A 278 -13.76 -1.36 -6.36
C GLY A 278 -14.17 -0.39 -7.47
N GLY A 279 -13.34 -0.19 -8.49
CA GLY A 279 -13.59 0.74 -9.61
C GLY A 279 -13.54 2.23 -9.23
N ALA A 280 -12.99 2.56 -8.06
CA ALA A 280 -12.87 3.92 -7.54
C ALA A 280 -11.53 4.60 -7.94
N ARG A 281 -10.53 3.83 -8.38
CA ARG A 281 -9.18 4.32 -8.69
C ARG A 281 -9.03 4.64 -10.17
N SER A 282 -8.43 5.78 -10.48
CA SER A 282 -8.22 6.27 -11.85
C SER A 282 -6.75 6.48 -12.21
N ASP A 283 -5.86 6.35 -11.25
CA ASP A 283 -4.46 6.72 -11.35
C ASP A 283 -3.57 5.65 -12.02
N PRO A 284 -2.42 6.08 -12.59
CA PRO A 284 -2.07 7.47 -12.89
C PRO A 284 -2.89 8.02 -14.07
N ARG A 285 -3.40 9.25 -13.92
CA ARG A 285 -4.07 10.02 -14.98
C ARG A 285 -3.04 10.54 -15.98
N SER A 286 -3.45 10.69 -17.24
CA SER A 286 -2.58 11.19 -18.32
C SER A 286 -1.21 10.49 -18.46
N PHE A 287 -1.09 9.24 -18.01
CA PHE A 287 0.17 8.49 -18.12
C PHE A 287 0.42 8.02 -19.57
N ASP A 288 1.61 8.32 -20.07
CA ASP A 288 2.06 7.96 -21.41
C ASP A 288 2.93 6.71 -21.35
N TRP A 289 2.35 5.59 -21.75
CA TRP A 289 3.04 4.31 -21.84
C TRP A 289 4.16 4.29 -22.89
N GLY A 290 4.04 5.08 -23.95
CA GLY A 290 5.07 5.19 -24.98
C GLY A 290 6.34 5.83 -24.43
N GLU A 291 6.21 6.85 -23.57
CA GLU A 291 7.35 7.47 -22.90
C GLU A 291 8.08 6.49 -21.96
N LEU A 292 7.34 5.69 -21.18
CA LEU A 292 7.97 4.66 -20.35
C LEU A 292 8.60 3.55 -21.20
N GLN A 293 7.91 3.08 -22.24
CA GLN A 293 8.41 2.03 -23.14
C GLN A 293 9.73 2.44 -23.79
N LYS A 294 9.82 3.64 -24.38
CA LYS A 294 11.06 4.16 -24.99
C LYS A 294 12.26 4.06 -24.04
N ARG A 295 12.06 4.39 -22.76
CA ARG A 295 13.12 4.39 -21.75
C ARG A 295 13.50 2.98 -21.30
N LEU A 296 12.53 2.09 -21.13
CA LEU A 296 12.81 0.69 -20.80
C LEU A 296 13.47 -0.05 -21.97
N THR A 297 13.12 0.27 -23.21
CA THR A 297 13.82 -0.24 -24.40
C THR A 297 15.24 0.31 -24.51
N ALA A 298 15.45 1.60 -24.25
CA ALA A 298 16.80 2.18 -24.17
C ALA A 298 17.67 1.54 -23.06
N LEU A 299 17.05 0.94 -22.04
CA LEU A 299 17.72 0.17 -21.00
C LEU A 299 17.85 -1.34 -21.32
N GLY A 300 17.33 -1.80 -22.46
CA GLY A 300 17.36 -3.21 -22.87
C GLY A 300 16.48 -4.12 -22.01
N LEU A 301 15.41 -3.58 -21.41
CA LEU A 301 14.52 -4.31 -20.49
C LEU A 301 13.18 -4.68 -21.12
N VAL A 302 12.84 -4.03 -22.23
CA VAL A 302 11.60 -4.23 -22.96
C VAL A 302 11.95 -4.19 -24.43
N CYS A 303 11.79 -5.34 -25.09
CA CYS A 303 12.42 -5.62 -26.38
C CYS A 303 13.96 -5.67 -26.27
#